data_AF-A0A409WKZ0-F1
#
_entry.id   AF-A0A409WKZ0-F1
#
_cell.length_a   1.000
_cell.length_b   1.000
_cell.length_c   1.000
_cell.angle_alpha   90.00
_cell.angle_beta   90.00
_cell.angle_gamma   90.00
#
_symmetry.space_group_name_H-M   'P 1'
#
loop_
_entity.id
_entity.type
_entity.pdbx_description
1 polymer ?
#
loop_
_entity_poly.entity_id
_entity_poly.type
_entity_poly.pdbx_seq_one_letter_code
_entity_poly.pdbx_strand_id
1 'polypeptide(L)'
;MPHTVEIPEGLEYVGASLLTVVFVLLGQSHVVGRYRKKAGIEYPQLYAEKAQAEKSRDAHLFNCAQRATQHTLEQLPNVLILTAINGLKYPIPTAAAITLWSVSRVSFTRGYLTGDPKKRSNLIHVLGQLGLIGMLGSSIYTAYTWVVAGLK
;
A
#
# COMPACT_ATOMS: atom_id res chain seq x y z
N MET A 1 -8.93 37.99 11.86
CA MET A 1 -10.14 37.17 11.65
C MET A 1 -9.67 35.72 11.59
N PRO A 2 -10.21 34.79 12.39
CA PRO A 2 -9.86 33.39 12.24
C PRO A 2 -10.37 32.93 10.87
N HIS A 3 -9.45 32.52 9.99
CA HIS A 3 -9.82 31.86 8.74
C HIS A 3 -10.27 30.44 9.10
N THR A 4 -11.57 30.18 9.06
CA THR A 4 -12.13 28.83 9.19
C THR A 4 -11.88 28.08 7.88
N VAL A 5 -11.03 27.06 7.93
CA VAL A 5 -10.87 26.11 6.83
C VAL A 5 -12.07 25.18 6.86
N GLU A 6 -13.01 25.35 5.93
CA GLU A 6 -14.11 24.40 5.77
C GLU A 6 -13.58 23.14 5.07
N ILE A 7 -13.70 22.02 5.77
CA ILE A 7 -13.28 20.72 5.24
C ILE A 7 -14.35 20.26 4.24
N PRO A 8 -13.97 19.93 2.98
CA PRO A 8 -14.91 19.39 2.01
C PRO A 8 -15.61 18.15 2.56
N GLU A 9 -16.93 18.09 2.38
CA GLU A 9 -17.74 16.94 2.81
C GLU A 9 -17.17 15.63 2.26
N GLY A 10 -16.90 14.68 3.16
CA GLY A 10 -16.34 13.37 2.83
C GLY A 10 -14.81 13.26 2.92
N LEU A 11 -14.08 14.35 3.15
CA LEU A 11 -12.62 14.28 3.37
C LEU A 11 -12.27 13.50 4.64
N GLU A 12 -13.17 13.46 5.62
CA GLU A 12 -13.07 12.61 6.81
C GLU A 12 -12.92 11.12 6.46
N TYR A 13 -13.58 10.64 5.39
CA TYR A 13 -13.42 9.27 4.92
C TYR A 13 -12.06 9.04 4.27
N VAL A 14 -11.50 10.06 3.61
CA VAL A 14 -10.14 9.99 3.06
C VAL A 14 -9.14 9.85 4.19
N GLY A 15 -9.26 10.68 5.24
CA GLY A 15 -8.45 10.57 6.45
C GLY A 15 -8.56 9.19 7.12
N ALA A 16 -9.79 8.69 7.30
CA ALA A 16 -10.02 7.35 7.84
C ALA A 16 -9.39 6.24 6.97
N SER A 17 -9.49 6.36 5.64
CA SER A 17 -8.88 5.40 4.72
C SER A 17 -7.34 5.42 4.75
N LEU A 18 -6.72 6.59 4.98
CA LEU A 18 -5.27 6.67 5.13
C LEU A 18 -4.78 5.96 6.40
N LEU A 19 -5.57 5.93 7.47
CA LEU A 19 -5.25 5.14 8.66
C LEU A 19 -5.18 3.63 8.34
N THR A 20 -5.95 3.12 7.39
CA THR A 20 -5.87 1.69 7.01
C THR A 20 -4.51 1.35 6.40
N VAL A 21 -3.88 2.30 5.70
CA VAL A 21 -2.51 2.15 5.18
C VAL A 21 -1.50 2.02 6.31
N VAL A 22 -1.63 2.81 7.38
CA VAL A 22 -0.77 2.73 8.57
C VAL A 22 -0.85 1.33 9.20
N PHE A 23 -2.07 0.79 9.36
CA PHE A 23 -2.24 -0.56 9.90
C PHE A 23 -1.63 -1.65 9.01
N VAL A 24 -1.69 -1.49 7.68
CA VAL A 24 -1.00 -2.40 6.75
C VAL A 24 0.51 -2.36 6.98
N LEU A 25 1.11 -1.17 7.07
CA LEU A 25 2.56 -1.02 7.27
C LEU A 25 3.00 -1.62 8.61
N LEU A 26 2.31 -1.29 9.71
CA LEU A 26 2.60 -1.86 11.03
C LEU A 26 2.46 -3.39 11.04
N GLY A 27 1.40 -3.91 10.41
CA GLY A 27 1.19 -5.34 10.27
C GLY A 27 2.31 -6.02 9.50
N GLN A 28 2.75 -5.45 8.38
CA GLN A 28 3.86 -5.96 7.59
C GLN A 28 5.19 -5.93 8.36
N SER A 29 5.50 -4.84 9.05
CA SER A 29 6.68 -4.75 9.93
C SER A 29 6.68 -5.83 11.01
N HIS A 30 5.52 -6.06 11.65
CA HIS A 30 5.38 -7.12 12.65
C HIS A 30 5.59 -8.52 12.05
N VAL A 31 5.02 -8.79 10.88
CA VAL A 31 5.21 -10.05 10.14
C VAL A 31 6.69 -10.29 9.82
N VAL A 32 7.39 -9.28 9.30
CA VAL A 32 8.83 -9.36 9.00
C VAL A 32 9.62 -9.67 10.28
N GLY A 33 9.36 -8.97 11.38
CA GLY A 33 10.01 -9.23 12.66
C GLY A 33 9.78 -10.65 13.19
N ARG A 34 8.55 -11.17 13.05
CA ARG A 34 8.20 -12.54 13.44
C ARG A 34 8.99 -13.57 12.64
N TYR A 35 9.04 -13.45 11.32
CA TYR A 35 9.78 -14.41 10.47
C TYR A 35 11.29 -14.26 10.62
N ARG A 36 11.81 -13.04 10.85
CA ARG A 36 13.22 -12.81 11.19
C ARG A 36 13.63 -13.63 12.42
N LYS A 37 12.86 -13.50 13.50
CA LYS A 37 13.13 -14.21 14.76
C LYS A 37 13.11 -15.73 14.57
N LYS A 38 12.17 -16.25 13.78
CA LYS A 38 12.08 -17.68 13.46
C LYS A 38 13.26 -18.17 12.62
N ALA A 39 13.70 -17.35 11.67
CA ALA A 39 14.80 -17.69 10.77
C ALA A 39 16.19 -17.54 11.43
N GLY A 40 16.28 -16.94 12.61
CA GLY A 40 17.56 -16.68 13.30
C GLY A 40 18.44 -15.66 12.57
N ILE A 41 17.85 -14.76 11.78
CA ILE A 41 18.60 -13.76 11.00
C ILE A 41 18.85 -12.52 11.86
N GLU A 42 20.10 -12.32 12.27
CA GLU A 42 20.51 -11.20 13.11
C GLU A 42 20.48 -9.85 12.37
N TYR A 43 20.36 -8.77 13.12
CA TYR A 43 20.59 -7.43 12.58
C TYR A 43 22.10 -7.18 12.44
N PRO A 44 22.57 -6.42 11.42
CA PRO A 44 21.81 -5.61 10.47
C PRO A 44 21.44 -6.34 9.16
N GLN A 45 21.54 -7.67 9.11
CA GLN A 45 21.31 -8.43 7.88
C GLN A 45 19.87 -8.20 7.36
N LEU A 46 19.75 -7.73 6.12
CA LEU A 46 18.48 -7.31 5.54
C LEU A 46 17.64 -8.50 5.04
N TYR A 47 18.29 -9.40 4.31
CA TYR A 47 17.72 -10.62 3.72
C TYR A 47 18.53 -11.83 4.16
N ALA A 48 17.87 -12.99 4.31
CA ALA A 48 18.56 -14.26 4.41
C ALA A 48 19.30 -14.54 3.09
N GLU A 49 20.55 -14.98 3.19
CA GLU A 49 21.35 -15.38 2.03
C GLU A 49 20.75 -16.61 1.35
N LYS A 50 21.14 -16.85 0.09
CA LYS A 50 20.65 -17.99 -0.69
C LYS A 50 20.84 -19.32 0.05
N ALA A 51 22.02 -19.55 0.62
CA ALA A 51 22.31 -20.76 1.37
C ALA A 51 21.44 -20.90 2.65
N GLN A 52 21.09 -19.78 3.30
CA GLN A 52 20.22 -19.79 4.48
C GLN A 52 18.76 -20.06 4.10
N ALA A 53 18.29 -19.44 3.01
CA ALA A 53 16.93 -19.60 2.51
C ALA A 53 16.67 -21.00 1.93
N GLU A 54 17.67 -21.63 1.30
CA GLU A 54 17.56 -23.01 0.80
C GLU A 54 17.54 -24.04 1.95
N LYS A 55 18.28 -23.77 3.04
CA LYS A 55 18.36 -24.65 4.20
C LYS A 55 17.18 -24.51 5.16
N SER A 56 16.54 -23.35 5.21
CA SER A 56 15.44 -23.07 6.14
C SER A 56 14.26 -22.43 5.43
N ARG A 57 13.10 -23.12 5.52
CA ARG A 57 11.83 -22.58 5.05
C ARG A 57 11.48 -21.26 5.73
N ASP A 58 11.79 -21.10 7.01
CA ASP A 58 11.53 -19.85 7.73
C ASP A 58 12.40 -18.70 7.20
N ALA A 59 13.65 -18.97 6.82
CA ALA A 59 14.53 -17.99 6.18
C ALA A 59 14.04 -17.60 4.77
N HIS A 60 13.52 -18.57 4.01
CA HIS A 60 12.85 -18.28 2.75
C HIS A 60 11.60 -17.40 2.95
N LEU A 61 10.75 -17.74 3.91
CA LEU A 61 9.54 -16.96 4.22
C LEU A 61 9.86 -15.57 4.78
N PHE A 62 10.98 -15.42 5.50
CA PHE A 62 11.49 -14.11 5.90
C PHE A 62 11.81 -13.24 4.66
N ASN A 63 12.50 -13.78 3.66
CA ASN A 63 12.74 -13.07 2.41
C ASN A 63 11.45 -12.72 1.67
N CYS A 64 10.48 -13.63 1.65
CA CYS A 64 9.15 -13.36 1.08
C CYS A 64 8.43 -12.21 1.81
N ALA A 65 8.45 -12.21 3.14
CA ALA A 65 7.86 -11.15 3.96
C ALA A 65 8.53 -9.79 3.71
N GLN A 66 9.86 -9.77 3.66
CA GLN A 66 10.64 -8.56 3.33
C GLN A 66 10.27 -8.02 1.95
N ARG A 67 10.22 -8.89 0.92
CA ARG A 67 9.88 -8.46 -0.43
C ARG A 67 8.44 -7.96 -0.55
N ALA A 68 7.49 -8.59 0.14
CA ALA A 68 6.11 -8.11 0.18
C ALA A 68 6.01 -6.71 0.80
N THR A 69 6.77 -6.45 1.86
CA THR A 69 6.83 -5.15 2.53
C THR A 69 7.49 -4.10 1.64
N GLN A 70 8.64 -4.42 1.04
CA GLN A 70 9.35 -3.51 0.14
C GLN A 70 8.50 -3.14 -1.08
N HIS A 71 7.76 -4.09 -1.65
CA HIS A 71 6.79 -3.79 -2.71
C HIS A 71 5.69 -2.83 -2.25
N THR A 72 5.22 -2.92 -0.99
CA THR A 72 4.25 -1.92 -0.48
C THR A 72 4.90 -0.54 -0.43
N LEU A 73 6.12 -0.46 0.09
CA LEU A 73 6.86 0.80 0.23
C LEU A 73 7.21 1.44 -1.12
N GLU A 74 7.48 0.65 -2.15
CA GLU A 74 7.70 1.14 -3.52
C GLU A 74 6.42 1.72 -4.13
N GLN A 75 5.24 1.20 -3.78
CA GLN A 75 3.96 1.71 -4.27
C GLN A 75 3.41 2.87 -3.44
N LEU A 76 3.78 2.95 -2.16
CA LEU A 76 3.20 3.88 -1.19
C LEU A 76 3.28 5.35 -1.62
N PRO A 77 4.42 5.87 -2.16
CA PRO A 77 4.48 7.26 -2.64
C PRO A 77 3.43 7.57 -3.70
N ASN A 78 3.24 6.66 -4.66
CA ASN A 78 2.24 6.82 -5.71
C ASN A 78 0.83 6.83 -5.12
N VAL A 79 0.53 5.92 -4.19
CA VAL A 79 -0.76 5.86 -3.50
C VAL A 79 -1.06 7.19 -2.81
N LEU A 80 -0.11 7.72 -2.03
CA LEU A 80 -0.30 8.98 -1.29
C LEU A 80 -0.48 10.19 -2.22
N ILE A 81 0.30 10.28 -3.30
CA ILE A 81 0.18 11.37 -4.28
C ILE A 81 -1.20 11.33 -4.96
N LEU A 82 -1.63 10.15 -5.41
CA LEU A 82 -2.94 9.98 -6.06
C LEU A 82 -4.10 10.26 -5.09
N THR A 83 -3.96 9.88 -3.81
CA THR A 83 -4.94 10.25 -2.77
C THR A 83 -5.00 11.76 -2.56
N ALA A 84 -3.86 12.45 -2.52
CA ALA A 84 -3.82 13.89 -2.33
C ALA A 84 -4.51 14.64 -3.47
N ILE A 85 -4.30 14.21 -4.72
CA ILE A 85 -4.92 14.83 -5.89
C ILE A 85 -6.42 14.52 -5.95
N ASN A 86 -6.79 13.24 -5.86
CA ASN A 86 -8.19 12.83 -6.02
C ASN A 86 -9.05 13.11 -4.79
N GLY A 87 -8.48 13.06 -3.59
CA GLY A 87 -9.22 13.26 -2.34
C GLY A 87 -9.85 14.65 -2.22
N LEU A 88 -9.29 15.65 -2.90
CA LEU A 88 -9.83 17.01 -2.94
C LEU A 88 -11.04 17.16 -3.86
N LYS A 89 -11.12 16.36 -4.94
CA LYS A 89 -12.19 16.47 -5.95
C LYS A 89 -13.23 15.35 -5.86
N TYR A 90 -12.80 14.17 -5.42
CA TYR A 90 -13.58 12.94 -5.38
C TYR A 90 -13.31 12.18 -4.05
N PRO A 91 -13.71 12.73 -2.88
CA PRO A 91 -13.33 12.20 -1.58
C PRO A 91 -13.85 10.77 -1.31
N ILE A 92 -15.13 10.51 -1.56
CA ILE A 92 -15.76 9.21 -1.31
C ILE A 92 -15.13 8.07 -2.16
N PRO A 93 -15.03 8.17 -3.50
CA PRO A 93 -14.42 7.09 -4.29
C PRO A 93 -12.93 6.94 -4.00
N THR A 94 -12.23 8.03 -3.63
CA THR A 94 -10.84 7.97 -3.16
C THR A 94 -10.74 7.13 -1.88
N ALA A 95 -11.57 7.39 -0.88
CA ALA A 95 -11.59 6.63 0.37
C ALA A 95 -11.87 5.14 0.14
N ALA A 96 -12.82 4.81 -0.74
CA ALA A 96 -13.14 3.45 -1.12
C ALA A 96 -11.96 2.74 -1.81
N ALA A 97 -11.31 3.42 -2.77
CA ALA A 97 -10.15 2.88 -3.48
C ALA A 97 -8.96 2.60 -2.55
N ILE A 98 -8.67 3.49 -1.60
CA ILE A 98 -7.57 3.33 -0.63
C ILE A 98 -7.85 2.21 0.38
N THR A 99 -9.10 2.09 0.82
CA THR A 99 -9.51 0.99 1.69
C THR A 99 -9.38 -0.35 0.95
N LEU A 100 -9.88 -0.42 -0.29
CA LEU A 100 -9.76 -1.61 -1.13
C LEU A 100 -8.29 -1.96 -1.38
N TRP A 101 -7.45 -0.97 -1.69
CA TRP A 101 -6.02 -1.16 -1.87
C TRP A 101 -5.37 -1.71 -0.60
N SER A 102 -5.73 -1.20 0.58
CA SER A 102 -5.20 -1.67 1.87
C SER A 102 -5.56 -3.14 2.12
N VAL A 103 -6.82 -3.53 1.88
CA VAL A 103 -7.27 -4.94 1.96
C VAL A 103 -6.49 -5.81 0.96
N SER A 104 -6.27 -5.29 -0.26
CA SER A 104 -5.48 -5.96 -1.29
C SER A 104 -4.03 -6.23 -0.84
N ARG A 105 -3.41 -5.32 -0.07
CA ARG A 105 -2.05 -5.49 0.48
C ARG A 105 -2.00 -6.56 1.57
N VAL A 106 -3.02 -6.66 2.42
CA VAL A 106 -3.13 -7.76 3.40
C VAL A 106 -3.20 -9.10 2.67
N SER A 107 -4.05 -9.20 1.66
CA SER A 107 -4.20 -10.40 0.83
C SER A 107 -2.89 -10.78 0.11
N PHE A 108 -2.23 -9.80 -0.52
CA PHE A 108 -0.96 -9.97 -1.21
C PHE A 108 0.16 -10.44 -0.28
N THR A 109 0.24 -9.85 0.92
CA THR A 109 1.23 -10.26 1.94
C THR A 109 1.02 -11.71 2.35
N ARG A 110 -0.23 -12.12 2.60
CA ARG A 110 -0.56 -13.51 2.91
C ARG A 110 -0.19 -14.47 1.78
N GLY A 111 -0.42 -14.07 0.53
CA GLY A 111 0.02 -14.81 -0.65
C GLY A 111 1.54 -14.96 -0.73
N TYR A 112 2.30 -13.91 -0.43
CA TYR A 112 3.76 -13.99 -0.34
C TYR A 112 4.24 -14.95 0.76
N LEU A 113 3.56 -14.98 1.90
CA LEU A 113 3.91 -15.86 3.03
C LEU A 113 3.65 -17.36 2.76
N THR A 114 3.11 -17.74 1.60
CA THR A 114 3.07 -19.16 1.22
C THR A 114 4.39 -19.67 0.64
N GLY A 115 5.30 -18.77 0.24
CA GLY A 115 6.54 -19.11 -0.48
C GLY A 115 6.33 -19.54 -1.93
N ASP A 116 5.10 -19.43 -2.45
CA ASP A 116 4.76 -19.81 -3.83
C ASP A 116 4.52 -18.54 -4.66
N PRO A 117 5.36 -18.25 -5.68
CA PRO A 117 5.20 -17.09 -6.54
C PRO A 117 3.83 -17.00 -7.23
N LYS A 118 3.13 -18.12 -7.45
CA LYS A 118 1.81 -18.12 -8.10
C LYS A 118 0.70 -17.62 -7.18
N LYS A 119 0.85 -17.78 -5.86
CA LYS A 119 -0.18 -17.42 -4.87
C LYS A 119 -0.15 -15.95 -4.45
N ARG A 120 0.87 -15.20 -4.88
CA ARG A 120 1.06 -13.79 -4.51
C ARG A 120 -0.02 -12.86 -5.08
N SER A 121 -0.45 -13.09 -6.32
CA SER A 121 -1.38 -12.22 -7.05
C SER A 121 -2.72 -12.91 -7.20
N ASN A 122 -3.60 -12.70 -6.22
CA ASN A 122 -4.97 -13.19 -6.27
C ASN A 122 -5.93 -12.09 -6.75
N LEU A 123 -7.19 -12.45 -6.98
CA LEU A 123 -8.21 -11.53 -7.51
C LEU A 123 -8.32 -10.24 -6.68
N ILE A 124 -8.27 -10.34 -5.34
CA ILE A 124 -8.34 -9.17 -4.45
C ILE A 124 -7.16 -8.23 -4.68
N HIS A 125 -5.95 -8.77 -4.88
CA HIS A 125 -4.79 -7.96 -5.23
C HIS A 125 -5.00 -7.23 -6.56
N VAL A 126 -5.47 -7.93 -7.59
CA VAL A 126 -5.73 -7.34 -8.92
C VAL A 126 -6.76 -6.21 -8.84
N LEU A 127 -7.87 -6.43 -8.11
CA LEU A 127 -8.89 -5.39 -7.90
C LEU A 127 -8.33 -4.14 -7.22
N GLY A 128 -7.46 -4.31 -6.21
CA GLY A 128 -6.78 -3.18 -5.57
C GLY A 128 -5.85 -2.41 -6.52
N GLN A 129 -5.16 -3.10 -7.43
CA GLN A 129 -4.31 -2.45 -8.44
C GLN A 129 -5.13 -1.73 -9.51
N LEU A 130 -6.26 -2.30 -9.94
CA LEU A 130 -7.19 -1.64 -10.86
C LEU A 130 -7.76 -0.35 -10.24
N GLY A 131 -8.04 -0.35 -8.93
CA GLY A 131 -8.41 0.86 -8.20
C GLY A 131 -7.35 1.96 -8.31
N LEU A 132 -6.07 1.62 -8.12
CA LEU A 132 -4.98 2.59 -8.30
C LEU A 132 -4.85 3.11 -9.73
N ILE A 133 -5.05 2.27 -10.75
CA ILE A 133 -5.04 2.70 -12.15
C ILE A 133 -6.21 3.66 -12.42
N GLY A 134 -7.39 3.39 -11.87
CA GLY A 134 -8.53 4.31 -11.94
C GLY A 134 -8.25 5.65 -11.23
N MET A 135 -7.55 5.60 -10.09
CA MET A 135 -7.09 6.81 -9.40
C MET A 135 -6.08 7.59 -10.24
N LEU A 136 -5.16 6.93 -10.95
CA LEU A 136 -4.22 7.59 -11.85
C LEU A 136 -4.96 8.35 -12.97
N GLY A 137 -5.93 7.70 -13.62
CA GLY A 137 -6.74 8.33 -14.67
C GLY A 137 -7.53 9.55 -14.18
N SER A 138 -8.17 9.42 -13.01
CA SER A 138 -8.91 10.54 -12.39
C SER A 138 -7.99 11.66 -11.91
N SER A 139 -6.78 11.36 -11.45
CA SER A 139 -5.79 12.37 -11.07
C SER A 139 -5.28 13.16 -12.28
N ILE A 140 -5.02 12.50 -13.40
CA ILE A 140 -4.63 13.16 -14.66
C ILE A 140 -5.73 14.13 -15.10
N TYR A 141 -6.99 13.66 -15.12
CA TYR A 141 -8.14 14.50 -15.45
C TYR A 141 -8.29 15.68 -14.49
N THR A 142 -8.14 15.45 -13.18
CA THR A 142 -8.23 16.48 -12.15
C THR A 142 -7.17 17.56 -12.33
N ALA A 143 -5.90 17.16 -12.46
CA ALA A 143 -4.79 18.07 -12.69
C ALA A 143 -4.98 18.89 -13.97
N TYR A 144 -5.42 18.25 -15.07
CA TYR A 144 -5.76 18.95 -16.31
C TYR A 144 -6.84 20.02 -16.09
N THR A 145 -7.93 19.68 -15.40
CA THR A 145 -9.01 20.65 -15.14
C THR A 145 -8.56 21.84 -14.29
N TRP A 146 -7.66 21.63 -13.33
CA TRP A 146 -7.11 22.72 -12.51
C TRP A 146 -6.25 23.67 -13.35
N VAL A 147 -5.36 23.13 -14.19
CA VAL A 147 -4.52 23.94 -15.08
C VAL A 147 -5.36 24.76 -16.05
N VAL A 148 -6.35 24.14 -16.70
CA VAL A 148 -7.22 24.84 -17.66
C VAL A 148 -8.07 25.91 -16.98
N ALA A 149 -8.54 25.68 -15.76
CA ALA A 149 -9.30 26.68 -15.01
C ALA A 149 -8.45 27.91 -14.65
N GLY A 150 -7.15 27.74 -14.37
CA GLY A 150 -6.25 28.85 -14.06
C GLY A 150 -5.77 29.65 -15.28
N LEU A 151 -6.04 29.16 -16.50
CA LEU A 151 -5.74 29.87 -17.76
C LEU A 151 -6.91 30.76 -18.23
N LYS A 152 -8.08 30.67 -17.59
CA LYS A 152 -9.25 31.51 -17.84
C LYS A 152 -9.29 32.65 -16.83
#